data_AF-A0A8G0LNI6-F1
#
_entry.id   AF-A0A8G0LNI6-F1
#
_cell.length_a   1.000
_cell.length_b   1.000
_cell.length_c   1.000
_cell.angle_alpha   90.00
_cell.angle_beta   90.00
_cell.angle_gamma   90.00
#
_symmetry.space_group_name_H-M   'P 1'
#
loop_
_entity.id
_entity.type
_entity.pdbx_description
1 polymer ?
#
loop_
_entity_poly.entity_id
_entity_poly.type
_entity_poly.pdbx_seq_one_letter_code
_entity_poly.pdbx_strand_id
1 'polypeptide(L)'
;MSTETAQDMSDEVIPIPYVAGASLRLEITQNYQDLPLPRVTTASITRVLDITMSSVMCVTITLDSGQDVQAVLKLYDRRFGVDLRDYRMVHLPLTTKREALFESFVRRNAIGPFLTQLAKDQEGRLLPIKPHHHLDDENVEGNEKYEAALWKDCDDMFHCETKAYELLKDLQGAGVPRLLATVRLGDTSSIIPSDLIDGPDAKYWDVNGILLQYIPGINLINLDSSSIDVKEWPILVQRSVDLVHKINEYGVVMMDCSTRNVIVDQESHQPFVIDFAQCWFKDEMKLWEPSNEQDDEDDEEEESEEKVAKNEEDEEKETEERENERKANEEKESEEKETKEKEDEEKEGEEKEDEEKKDEEKKDEEKKDEEKKDEEKKDEEKKDEEKKDEGKKDEEKKDEEKEDEDSEIDLEDEYWYRVRSTDNPGAIGYVMRTRLQREKGVKIKVQFPDIYERPLE
;
A
#
# COMPACT_ATOMS: atom_id res chain seq x y z
N MET A 1 -2.33 52.83 1.29
CA MET A 1 -1.60 51.62 0.85
C MET A 1 -0.97 51.04 2.10
N SER A 2 -1.51 49.94 2.59
CA SER A 2 -0.89 49.13 3.63
C SER A 2 -0.59 47.80 2.98
N THR A 3 0.67 47.42 2.93
CA THR A 3 1.08 46.09 2.49
C THR A 3 0.81 45.14 3.64
N GLU A 4 -0.29 44.39 3.58
CA GLU A 4 -0.46 43.24 4.47
C GLU A 4 0.66 42.24 4.14
N THR A 5 1.44 41.92 5.16
CA THR A 5 2.45 40.87 5.08
C THR A 5 1.73 39.55 4.87
N ALA A 6 1.98 38.89 3.73
CA ALA A 6 1.74 37.46 3.62
C ALA A 6 2.46 36.80 4.81
N GLN A 7 1.72 36.03 5.61
CA GLN A 7 2.35 35.23 6.65
C GLN A 7 3.21 34.17 5.98
N ASP A 8 4.48 34.17 6.34
CA ASP A 8 5.43 33.12 5.99
C ASP A 8 4.99 31.84 6.70
N MET A 9 4.10 31.09 6.05
CA MET A 9 3.62 29.79 6.50
C MET A 9 4.77 28.80 6.35
N SER A 10 5.49 28.58 7.44
CA SER A 10 6.45 27.50 7.57
C SER A 10 5.79 26.18 7.15
N ASP A 11 6.50 25.41 6.31
CA ASP A 11 6.06 24.14 5.73
C ASP A 11 6.14 23.02 6.79
N GLU A 12 5.40 23.22 7.89
CA GLU A 12 5.44 22.41 9.11
C GLU A 12 4.65 21.12 8.93
N VAL A 13 5.26 20.01 9.37
CA VAL A 13 4.62 18.70 9.43
C VAL A 13 3.52 18.71 10.49
N ILE A 14 2.31 18.28 10.09
CA ILE A 14 1.17 18.17 10.99
C ILE A 14 1.35 16.92 11.88
N PRO A 15 1.41 17.05 13.21
CA PRO A 15 1.73 15.93 14.09
C PRO A 15 0.55 14.95 14.21
N ILE A 16 0.87 13.65 14.30
CA ILE A 16 -0.10 12.57 14.46
C ILE A 16 -0.78 12.69 15.84
N PRO A 17 -2.13 12.83 15.92
CA PRO A 17 -2.84 13.01 17.20
C PRO A 17 -3.09 11.69 17.95
N TYR A 18 -2.90 10.54 17.28
CA TYR A 18 -3.24 9.21 17.78
C TYR A 18 -2.13 8.65 18.69
N VAL A 19 -2.08 9.13 19.94
CA VAL A 19 -1.10 8.71 20.94
C VAL A 19 -1.74 8.04 22.16
N ALA A 20 -1.02 7.14 22.83
CA ALA A 20 -1.51 6.49 24.04
C ALA A 20 -1.79 7.52 25.15
N GLY A 21 -2.95 7.39 25.81
CA GLY A 21 -3.47 8.34 26.79
C GLY A 21 -4.29 9.49 26.20
N ALA A 22 -4.27 9.72 24.88
CA ALA A 22 -5.22 10.63 24.25
C ALA A 22 -6.64 10.06 24.24
N SER A 23 -7.65 10.93 24.12
CA SER A 23 -9.05 10.56 24.07
C SER A 23 -9.72 11.17 22.84
N LEU A 24 -10.41 10.35 22.06
CA LEU A 24 -11.09 10.74 20.84
C LEU A 24 -12.60 10.76 21.07
N ARG A 25 -13.30 11.81 20.63
CA ARG A 25 -14.77 11.78 20.51
C ARG A 25 -15.12 10.98 19.25
N LEU A 26 -16.01 10.00 19.36
CA LEU A 26 -16.50 9.20 18.24
C LEU A 26 -18.01 9.36 18.12
N GLU A 27 -18.50 9.50 16.90
CA GLU A 27 -19.92 9.41 16.57
C GLU A 27 -20.21 8.02 15.99
N ILE A 28 -21.11 7.27 16.61
CA ILE A 28 -21.50 5.93 16.14
C ILE A 28 -22.44 6.10 14.95
N THR A 29 -22.06 5.59 13.78
CA THR A 29 -22.85 5.71 12.55
C THR A 29 -23.73 4.48 12.34
N GLN A 30 -23.23 3.26 12.61
CA GLN A 30 -24.02 2.02 12.67
C GLN A 30 -23.52 1.12 13.82
N ASN A 31 -24.43 0.35 14.43
CA ASN A 31 -24.15 -0.58 15.54
C ASN A 31 -24.63 -1.98 15.13
N TYR A 32 -23.79 -3.00 15.35
CA TYR A 32 -23.94 -4.33 14.74
C TYR A 32 -24.14 -5.49 15.73
N GLN A 33 -23.95 -5.28 17.04
CA GLN A 33 -23.91 -6.39 18.03
C GLN A 33 -24.92 -6.23 19.18
N ASP A 34 -25.99 -5.44 19.00
CA ASP A 34 -26.96 -5.05 20.05
C ASP A 34 -26.33 -4.46 21.34
N LEU A 35 -25.07 -4.01 21.25
CA LEU A 35 -24.37 -3.39 22.37
C LEU A 35 -25.00 -2.04 22.72
N PRO A 36 -25.13 -1.67 24.00
CA PRO A 36 -25.61 -0.36 24.43
C PRO A 36 -24.49 0.70 24.26
N LEU A 37 -24.07 0.90 23.01
CA LEU A 37 -23.15 1.95 22.57
C LEU A 37 -23.92 3.28 22.47
N PRO A 38 -23.52 4.34 23.18
CA PRO A 38 -24.16 5.65 23.04
C PRO A 38 -23.86 6.21 21.64
N ARG A 39 -24.82 6.97 21.08
CA ARG A 39 -24.68 7.60 19.74
C ARG A 39 -23.41 8.43 19.58
N VAL A 40 -22.90 9.01 20.65
CA VAL A 40 -21.60 9.66 20.72
C VAL A 40 -20.90 9.14 21.96
N THR A 41 -19.63 8.75 21.83
CA THR A 41 -18.80 8.26 22.93
C THR A 41 -17.44 8.95 22.97
N THR A 42 -16.69 8.71 24.04
CA THR A 42 -15.27 9.05 24.14
C THR A 42 -14.47 7.76 24.23
N ALA A 43 -13.57 7.55 23.27
CA ALA A 43 -12.66 6.41 23.22
C ALA A 43 -11.27 6.84 23.70
N SER A 44 -10.82 6.29 24.83
CA SER A 44 -9.48 6.54 25.36
C SER A 44 -8.48 5.56 24.74
N ILE A 45 -7.45 6.06 24.07
CA ILE A 45 -6.41 5.23 23.44
C ILE A 45 -5.53 4.63 24.53
N THR A 46 -5.57 3.29 24.66
CA THR A 46 -4.72 2.57 25.62
C THR A 46 -3.37 2.22 25.02
N ARG A 47 -3.33 1.91 23.71
CA ARG A 47 -2.12 1.56 22.96
C ARG A 47 -2.34 1.80 21.47
N VAL A 48 -1.38 2.42 20.79
CA VAL A 48 -1.31 2.40 19.32
C VAL A 48 -0.83 1.01 18.89
N LEU A 49 -1.51 0.40 17.91
CA LEU A 49 -1.15 -0.92 17.38
C LEU A 49 -0.34 -0.77 16.09
N ASP A 50 -0.81 0.06 15.16
CA ASP A 50 -0.13 0.34 13.89
C ASP A 50 -0.62 1.66 13.26
N ILE A 51 0.17 2.25 12.34
CA ILE A 51 -0.19 3.44 11.55
C ILE A 51 0.32 3.32 10.09
N THR A 52 0.20 2.16 9.45
CA THR A 52 0.63 1.92 8.04
C THR A 52 -0.34 2.51 7.02
N MET A 53 -1.37 1.76 6.62
CA MET A 53 -2.42 2.21 5.69
C MET A 53 -3.56 2.97 6.38
N SER A 54 -3.68 2.82 7.70
CA SER A 54 -4.73 3.41 8.53
C SER A 54 -4.23 3.52 9.98
N SER A 55 -4.86 4.34 10.81
CA SER A 55 -4.50 4.47 12.23
C SER A 55 -5.22 3.41 13.05
N VAL A 56 -4.50 2.42 13.57
CA VAL A 56 -5.04 1.28 14.32
C VAL A 56 -4.65 1.41 15.80
N MET A 57 -5.64 1.50 16.68
CA MET A 57 -5.46 1.68 18.11
C MET A 57 -6.28 0.68 18.92
N CYS A 58 -5.75 0.23 20.05
CA CYS A 58 -6.57 -0.32 21.12
C CYS A 58 -7.15 0.83 21.95
N VAL A 59 -8.46 0.77 22.20
CA VAL A 59 -9.22 1.81 22.91
C VAL A 59 -10.07 1.21 24.03
N THR A 60 -10.38 2.02 25.03
CA THR A 60 -11.42 1.74 26.03
C THR A 60 -12.59 2.69 25.80
N ILE A 61 -13.81 2.16 25.80
CA ILE A 61 -15.06 2.87 25.52
C ILE A 61 -16.08 2.54 26.61
N THR A 62 -16.66 3.56 27.24
CA THR A 62 -17.76 3.40 28.20
C THR A 62 -19.09 3.26 27.45
N LEU A 63 -19.86 2.23 27.79
CA LEU A 63 -21.22 1.97 27.29
C LEU A 63 -22.28 2.79 28.06
N ASP A 64 -23.50 2.90 27.52
CA ASP A 64 -24.67 3.47 28.23
C ASP A 64 -25.01 2.73 29.54
N SER A 65 -24.55 1.49 29.69
CA SER A 65 -24.66 0.72 30.94
C SER A 65 -23.66 1.15 32.04
N GLY A 66 -22.72 2.04 31.73
CA GLY A 66 -21.61 2.41 32.61
C GLY A 66 -20.51 1.36 32.70
N GLN A 67 -20.54 0.33 31.85
CA GLN A 67 -19.46 -0.64 31.70
C GLN A 67 -18.45 -0.17 30.66
N ASP A 68 -17.16 -0.27 30.98
CA ASP A 68 -16.07 -0.09 30.01
C ASP A 68 -15.84 -1.36 29.18
N VAL A 69 -15.62 -1.19 27.88
CA VAL A 69 -15.27 -2.26 26.92
C VAL A 69 -13.97 -1.91 26.22
N GLN A 70 -13.10 -2.90 26.07
CA GLN A 70 -11.87 -2.81 25.27
C GLN A 70 -12.17 -3.20 23.82
N ALA A 71 -11.77 -2.36 22.87
CA ALA A 71 -11.96 -2.57 21.44
C ALA A 71 -10.68 -2.24 20.66
N VAL A 72 -10.66 -2.60 19.37
CA VAL A 72 -9.76 -2.02 18.39
C VAL A 72 -10.53 -0.97 17.60
N LEU A 73 -9.96 0.22 17.46
CA LEU A 73 -10.43 1.30 16.60
C LEU A 73 -9.47 1.40 15.42
N LYS A 74 -10.01 1.33 14.19
CA LYS A 74 -9.28 1.58 12.95
C LYS A 74 -9.87 2.82 12.27
N LEU A 75 -9.05 3.84 12.03
CA LEU A 75 -9.43 5.11 11.39
C LEU A 75 -8.72 5.26 10.05
N TYR A 76 -9.50 5.51 8.99
CA TYR A 76 -8.98 5.71 7.63
C TYR A 76 -8.73 7.21 7.43
N ASP A 77 -7.58 7.67 7.95
CA ASP A 77 -7.20 9.07 7.98
C ASP A 77 -6.07 9.35 6.98
N ARG A 78 -6.43 10.02 5.86
CA ARG A 78 -5.49 10.33 4.76
C ARG A 78 -4.24 11.09 5.18
N ARG A 79 -4.23 11.67 6.38
CA ARG A 79 -3.21 12.61 6.85
C ARG A 79 -2.02 11.93 7.52
N PHE A 80 -2.20 10.71 8.04
CA PHE A 80 -1.27 10.14 9.03
C PHE A 80 -0.80 8.70 8.78
N GLY A 81 -1.38 7.97 7.83
CA GLY A 81 -0.84 6.66 7.42
C GLY A 81 0.57 6.78 6.86
N VAL A 82 1.51 5.98 7.38
CA VAL A 82 2.93 6.00 6.98
C VAL A 82 3.08 5.44 5.56
N ASP A 83 2.68 4.19 5.37
CA ASP A 83 2.76 3.45 4.10
C ASP A 83 1.77 4.02 3.06
N LEU A 84 0.60 4.49 3.52
CA LEU A 84 -0.37 5.23 2.71
C LEU A 84 0.26 6.47 2.05
N ARG A 85 1.30 7.04 2.69
CA ARG A 85 2.04 8.21 2.22
C ARG A 85 3.45 7.88 1.72
N ASP A 86 3.78 6.62 1.48
CA ASP A 86 5.04 6.30 0.82
C ASP A 86 5.03 6.70 -0.66
N TYR A 87 6.17 7.22 -1.10
CA TYR A 87 6.50 7.44 -2.50
C TYR A 87 7.98 7.14 -2.70
N ARG A 88 8.28 6.13 -3.53
CA ARG A 88 9.65 5.68 -3.84
C ARG A 88 10.47 5.38 -2.56
N MET A 89 9.87 4.70 -1.57
CA MET A 89 10.47 4.37 -0.26
C MET A 89 10.76 5.60 0.63
N VAL A 90 10.10 6.73 0.37
CA VAL A 90 10.15 7.95 1.17
C VAL A 90 8.73 8.29 1.64
N HIS A 91 8.52 8.26 2.96
CA HIS A 91 7.28 8.76 3.57
C HIS A 91 7.13 10.28 3.36
N LEU A 92 5.99 10.69 2.79
CA LEU A 92 5.63 12.09 2.52
C LEU A 92 4.58 12.61 3.52
N PRO A 93 4.98 13.03 4.73
CA PRO A 93 4.05 13.47 5.76
C PRO A 93 3.20 14.65 5.30
N LEU A 94 2.00 14.79 5.87
CA LEU A 94 1.17 15.97 5.62
C LEU A 94 1.82 17.21 6.23
N THR A 95 1.89 18.29 5.44
CA THR A 95 2.33 19.61 5.91
C THR A 95 1.19 20.63 5.82
N THR A 96 1.34 21.75 6.54
CA THR A 96 0.45 22.93 6.47
C THR A 96 0.18 23.37 5.04
N LYS A 97 1.20 23.35 4.17
CA LYS A 97 1.10 23.70 2.75
C LYS A 97 0.32 22.68 1.93
N ARG A 98 0.52 21.37 2.16
CA ARG A 98 -0.24 20.32 1.46
C ARG A 98 -1.73 20.34 1.85
N GLU A 99 -2.05 20.57 3.12
CA GLU A 99 -3.44 20.76 3.55
C GLU A 99 -4.08 22.01 2.92
N ALA A 100 -3.34 23.12 2.82
CA ALA A 100 -3.82 24.33 2.15
C ALA A 100 -4.03 24.16 0.63
N LEU A 101 -3.26 23.28 -0.03
CA LEU A 101 -3.49 22.88 -1.43
C LEU A 101 -4.77 22.04 -1.56
N PHE A 102 -4.98 21.06 -0.68
CA PHE A 102 -6.23 20.28 -0.62
C PHE A 102 -7.46 21.18 -0.37
N GLU A 103 -7.39 22.08 0.61
CA GLU A 103 -8.41 23.12 0.85
C GLU A 103 -8.70 23.96 -0.40
N SER A 104 -7.67 24.37 -1.14
CA SER A 104 -7.83 25.12 -2.40
C SER A 104 -8.57 24.28 -3.45
N PHE A 105 -8.23 23.00 -3.59
CA PHE A 105 -8.87 22.08 -4.52
C PHE A 105 -10.37 21.86 -4.19
N VAL A 106 -10.71 21.78 -2.90
CA VAL A 106 -12.11 21.76 -2.42
C VAL A 106 -12.83 23.07 -2.77
N ARG A 107 -12.26 24.24 -2.41
CA ARG A 107 -12.88 25.55 -2.70
C ARG A 107 -13.06 25.84 -4.19
N ARG A 108 -12.25 25.23 -5.05
CA ARG A 108 -12.38 25.28 -6.51
C ARG A 108 -13.39 24.28 -7.08
N ASN A 109 -14.06 23.49 -6.23
CA ASN A 109 -14.98 22.39 -6.59
C ASN A 109 -14.35 21.39 -7.58
N ALA A 110 -13.05 21.11 -7.40
CA ALA A 110 -12.27 20.31 -8.35
C ALA A 110 -12.17 18.83 -7.96
N ILE A 111 -12.33 18.48 -6.68
CA ILE A 111 -12.33 17.07 -6.22
C ILE A 111 -13.42 16.24 -6.90
N GLY A 112 -14.67 16.73 -6.97
CA GLY A 112 -15.77 15.97 -7.59
C GLY A 112 -15.49 15.57 -9.05
N PRO A 113 -15.12 16.51 -9.94
CA PRO A 113 -14.66 16.21 -11.29
C PRO A 113 -13.43 15.30 -11.33
N PHE A 114 -12.43 15.54 -10.48
CA PHE A 114 -11.21 14.72 -10.43
C PHE A 114 -11.51 13.26 -10.07
N LEU A 115 -12.27 13.00 -9.00
CA LEU A 115 -12.65 11.64 -8.60
C LEU A 115 -13.53 10.95 -9.66
N THR A 116 -14.36 11.72 -10.37
CA THR A 116 -15.16 11.22 -11.49
C THR A 116 -14.29 10.82 -12.69
N GLN A 117 -13.14 11.49 -12.90
CA GLN A 117 -12.19 11.12 -13.94
C GLN A 117 -11.32 9.94 -13.49
N LEU A 118 -10.77 9.97 -12.28
CA LEU A 118 -9.99 8.88 -11.68
C LEU A 118 -10.76 7.55 -11.71
N ALA A 119 -12.07 7.56 -11.42
CA ALA A 119 -12.90 6.36 -11.48
C ALA A 119 -13.07 5.79 -12.90
N LYS A 120 -13.00 6.63 -13.96
CA LYS A 120 -12.99 6.18 -15.36
C LYS A 120 -11.61 5.73 -15.80
N ASP A 121 -10.58 6.49 -15.43
CA ASP A 121 -9.18 6.16 -15.74
C ASP A 121 -8.82 4.79 -15.14
N GLN A 122 -9.46 4.42 -14.02
CA GLN A 122 -9.33 3.13 -13.34
C GLN A 122 -10.12 1.99 -14.00
N GLU A 123 -11.15 2.28 -14.80
CA GLU A 123 -11.97 1.27 -15.47
C GLU A 123 -11.14 0.56 -16.56
N GLY A 124 -11.25 -0.77 -16.64
CA GLY A 124 -10.44 -1.60 -17.54
C GLY A 124 -8.98 -1.83 -17.12
N ARG A 125 -8.41 -1.07 -16.17
CA ARG A 125 -7.00 -1.28 -15.74
C ARG A 125 -6.83 -2.51 -14.86
N LEU A 126 -5.79 -3.28 -15.15
CA LEU A 126 -5.33 -4.42 -14.33
C LEU A 126 -4.78 -4.02 -12.95
N LEU A 127 -4.28 -2.79 -12.80
CA LEU A 127 -3.66 -2.29 -11.57
C LEU A 127 -4.32 -0.98 -11.07
N PRO A 128 -4.46 -0.79 -9.75
CA PRO A 128 -4.91 0.47 -9.18
C PRO A 128 -3.97 1.65 -9.49
N ILE A 129 -4.54 2.80 -9.87
CA ILE A 129 -3.82 4.07 -9.99
C ILE A 129 -3.47 4.54 -8.58
N LYS A 130 -2.24 4.28 -8.14
CA LYS A 130 -1.78 4.73 -6.82
C LYS A 130 -1.73 6.27 -6.73
N PRO A 131 -2.09 6.87 -5.59
CA PRO A 131 -2.10 8.33 -5.40
C PRO A 131 -0.81 9.03 -5.84
N HIS A 132 0.34 8.39 -5.63
CA HIS A 132 1.64 8.96 -5.99
C HIS A 132 1.89 9.13 -7.49
N HIS A 133 1.19 8.41 -8.39
CA HIS A 133 1.29 8.66 -9.83
C HIS A 133 0.90 10.10 -10.21
N HIS A 134 0.11 10.78 -9.38
CA HIS A 134 -0.22 12.20 -9.57
C HIS A 134 0.90 13.17 -9.15
N LEU A 135 1.97 12.69 -8.51
CA LEU A 135 3.20 13.45 -8.25
C LEU A 135 4.22 13.35 -9.39
N ASP A 136 4.11 12.32 -10.23
CA ASP A 136 4.93 12.09 -11.43
C ASP A 136 4.38 12.82 -12.68
N ASP A 137 3.08 13.14 -12.68
CA ASP A 137 2.40 13.95 -13.71
C ASP A 137 2.99 15.37 -13.76
N GLU A 138 3.43 15.88 -14.93
CA GLU A 138 4.00 17.25 -15.12
C GLU A 138 2.99 18.39 -14.86
N ASN A 139 1.83 18.06 -14.31
CA ASN A 139 0.66 18.89 -14.18
C ASN A 139 0.73 19.76 -12.92
N VAL A 140 0.26 21.01 -13.06
CA VAL A 140 0.39 22.05 -12.03
C VAL A 140 -0.33 21.70 -10.71
N GLU A 141 -1.30 20.78 -10.76
CA GLU A 141 -2.15 20.37 -9.63
C GLU A 141 -1.76 19.00 -9.02
N GLY A 142 -0.56 18.47 -9.28
CA GLY A 142 -0.19 17.11 -8.87
C GLY A 142 -0.28 16.83 -7.35
N ASN A 143 0.00 17.83 -6.51
CA ASN A 143 -0.12 17.69 -5.05
C ASN A 143 -1.59 17.73 -4.57
N GLU A 144 -2.44 18.55 -5.20
CA GLU A 144 -3.89 18.54 -4.97
C GLU A 144 -4.53 17.20 -5.33
N LYS A 145 -4.19 16.66 -6.52
CA LYS A 145 -4.64 15.34 -6.97
C LYS A 145 -4.18 14.22 -6.04
N TYR A 146 -2.92 14.26 -5.60
CA TYR A 146 -2.35 13.30 -4.64
C TYR A 146 -3.15 13.29 -3.33
N GLU A 147 -3.38 14.43 -2.68
CA GLU A 147 -4.15 14.50 -1.43
C GLU A 147 -5.62 14.08 -1.61
N ALA A 148 -6.22 14.36 -2.78
CA ALA A 148 -7.57 13.90 -3.12
C ALA A 148 -7.64 12.38 -3.42
N ALA A 149 -6.59 11.79 -4.00
CA ALA A 149 -6.49 10.34 -4.20
C ALA A 149 -6.25 9.62 -2.86
N LEU A 150 -5.42 10.17 -1.95
CA LEU A 150 -5.29 9.66 -0.58
C LEU A 150 -6.62 9.67 0.19
N TRP A 151 -7.48 10.68 -0.02
CA TRP A 151 -8.83 10.69 0.52
C TRP A 151 -9.68 9.54 -0.04
N LYS A 152 -9.60 9.29 -1.35
CA LYS A 152 -10.34 8.22 -2.03
C LYS A 152 -9.89 6.82 -1.59
N ASP A 153 -8.58 6.58 -1.48
CA ASP A 153 -8.02 5.33 -0.95
C ASP A 153 -8.53 5.05 0.48
N CYS A 154 -8.62 6.07 1.34
CA CYS A 154 -9.21 5.92 2.68
C CYS A 154 -10.71 5.59 2.66
N ASP A 155 -11.49 6.24 1.80
CA ASP A 155 -12.92 5.99 1.66
C ASP A 155 -13.19 4.58 1.09
N ASP A 156 -12.41 4.14 0.09
CA ASP A 156 -12.49 2.80 -0.48
C ASP A 156 -12.10 1.71 0.52
N MET A 157 -11.00 1.90 1.27
CA MET A 157 -10.59 0.94 2.31
C MET A 157 -11.64 0.79 3.42
N PHE A 158 -12.33 1.88 3.79
CA PHE A 158 -13.43 1.84 4.76
C PHE A 158 -14.65 1.06 4.23
N HIS A 159 -15.08 1.31 3.00
CA HIS A 159 -16.21 0.62 2.39
C HIS A 159 -15.88 -0.86 2.08
N CYS A 160 -14.66 -1.16 1.65
CA CYS A 160 -14.16 -2.52 1.44
C CYS A 160 -14.18 -3.32 2.75
N GLU A 161 -13.56 -2.81 3.83
CA GLU A 161 -13.50 -3.57 5.09
C GLU A 161 -14.89 -3.75 5.71
N THR A 162 -15.76 -2.74 5.68
CA THR A 162 -17.14 -2.87 6.18
C THR A 162 -17.95 -3.89 5.37
N LYS A 163 -17.87 -3.89 4.04
CA LYS A 163 -18.51 -4.92 3.19
C LYS A 163 -17.99 -6.33 3.52
N ALA A 164 -16.68 -6.49 3.71
CA ALA A 164 -16.09 -7.78 4.09
C ALA A 164 -16.64 -8.28 5.44
N TYR A 165 -16.73 -7.43 6.46
CA TYR A 165 -17.35 -7.82 7.74
C TYR A 165 -18.84 -8.19 7.61
N GLU A 166 -19.61 -7.54 6.72
CA GLU A 166 -21.02 -7.87 6.48
C GLU A 166 -21.21 -9.21 5.74
N LEU A 167 -20.34 -9.55 4.79
CA LEU A 167 -20.30 -10.87 4.14
C LEU A 167 -19.87 -11.96 5.14
N LEU A 168 -18.82 -11.71 5.92
CA LEU A 168 -18.22 -12.66 6.86
C LEU A 168 -18.91 -12.71 8.24
N LYS A 169 -20.15 -12.17 8.35
CA LYS A 169 -20.95 -12.10 9.59
C LYS A 169 -21.03 -13.43 10.36
N ASP A 170 -21.11 -14.56 9.65
CA ASP A 170 -21.29 -15.89 10.23
C ASP A 170 -19.96 -16.49 10.76
N LEU A 171 -18.82 -15.87 10.42
CA LEU A 171 -17.49 -16.18 10.97
C LEU A 171 -17.11 -15.24 12.15
N GLN A 172 -17.89 -14.18 12.40
CA GLN A 172 -17.59 -13.18 13.42
C GLN A 172 -17.65 -13.75 14.85
N GLY A 173 -16.56 -13.57 15.59
CA GLY A 173 -16.32 -14.13 16.92
C GLY A 173 -15.93 -15.61 16.93
N ALA A 174 -15.69 -16.24 15.77
CA ALA A 174 -15.23 -17.63 15.64
C ALA A 174 -13.93 -17.77 14.82
N GLY A 175 -13.74 -16.94 13.79
CA GLY A 175 -12.49 -16.84 13.02
C GLY A 175 -12.25 -15.47 12.38
N VAL A 176 -13.18 -14.54 12.54
CA VAL A 176 -13.06 -13.11 12.18
C VAL A 176 -13.47 -12.31 13.43
N PRO A 177 -12.87 -11.17 13.79
CA PRO A 177 -13.35 -10.35 14.91
C PRO A 177 -14.81 -9.92 14.72
N ARG A 178 -15.52 -9.61 15.81
CA ARG A 178 -16.83 -8.96 15.69
C ARG A 178 -16.66 -7.50 15.27
N LEU A 179 -17.34 -7.09 14.20
CA LEU A 179 -17.59 -5.68 13.92
C LEU A 179 -18.62 -5.20 14.95
N LEU A 180 -18.23 -4.28 15.82
CA LEU A 180 -19.07 -3.74 16.90
C LEU A 180 -19.91 -2.58 16.37
N ALA A 181 -19.26 -1.66 15.67
CA ALA A 181 -19.85 -0.45 15.11
C ALA A 181 -18.98 0.13 13.98
N THR A 182 -19.61 0.84 13.04
CA THR A 182 -18.93 1.87 12.25
C THR A 182 -18.99 3.20 13.00
N VAL A 183 -17.96 4.02 12.83
CA VAL A 183 -17.80 5.30 13.53
C VAL A 183 -17.27 6.39 12.60
N ARG A 184 -17.49 7.64 13.01
CA ARG A 184 -16.80 8.81 12.49
C ARG A 184 -16.11 9.57 13.63
N LEU A 185 -14.93 10.11 13.37
CA LEU A 185 -14.23 10.97 14.32
C LEU A 185 -15.01 12.28 14.55
N GLY A 186 -15.22 12.64 15.81
CA GLY A 186 -15.89 13.87 16.23
C GLY A 186 -14.93 15.07 16.32
N ASP A 187 -15.51 16.25 16.59
CA ASP A 187 -14.80 17.52 16.83
C ASP A 187 -13.89 18.00 15.67
N THR A 188 -14.11 17.45 14.47
CA THR A 188 -13.49 17.86 13.19
C THR A 188 -13.76 19.32 12.81
N SER A 189 -14.69 20.01 13.49
CA SER A 189 -14.96 21.45 13.36
C SER A 189 -13.76 22.36 13.66
N SER A 190 -12.69 21.82 14.27
CA SER A 190 -11.42 22.53 14.50
C SER A 190 -10.40 22.35 13.36
N ILE A 191 -10.73 21.50 12.38
CA ILE A 191 -9.90 21.13 11.21
C ILE A 191 -10.60 21.63 9.93
N ILE A 192 -11.92 21.43 9.82
CA ILE A 192 -12.70 21.87 8.68
C ILE A 192 -12.67 23.42 8.61
N PRO A 193 -12.35 24.02 7.46
CA PRO A 193 -12.40 25.47 7.31
C PRO A 193 -13.79 26.04 7.58
N SER A 194 -13.85 27.17 8.28
CA SER A 194 -15.12 27.75 8.76
C SER A 194 -16.05 28.23 7.64
N ASP A 195 -15.56 28.36 6.41
CA ASP A 195 -16.34 28.64 5.21
C ASP A 195 -16.97 27.38 4.56
N LEU A 196 -16.52 26.18 4.94
CA LEU A 196 -16.94 24.90 4.37
C LEU A 196 -17.74 24.01 5.34
N ILE A 197 -17.70 24.31 6.65
CA ILE A 197 -18.23 23.44 7.73
C ILE A 197 -19.73 23.11 7.64
N ASP A 198 -20.57 24.04 7.20
CA ASP A 198 -22.01 23.83 6.98
C ASP A 198 -22.33 23.36 5.53
N GLY A 199 -21.30 23.12 4.71
CA GLY A 199 -21.40 22.77 3.30
C GLY A 199 -21.38 21.26 2.99
N PRO A 200 -21.79 20.85 1.78
CA PRO A 200 -21.75 19.44 1.37
C PRO A 200 -20.32 18.88 1.23
N ASP A 201 -19.32 19.76 1.16
CA ASP A 201 -17.91 19.44 0.99
C ASP A 201 -17.18 19.22 2.32
N ALA A 202 -17.82 19.47 3.48
CA ALA A 202 -17.27 19.16 4.80
C ALA A 202 -16.85 17.69 4.95
N LYS A 203 -17.52 16.79 4.22
CA LYS A 203 -17.21 15.35 4.12
C LYS A 203 -15.76 15.03 3.74
N TYR A 204 -15.04 15.94 3.08
CA TYR A 204 -13.63 15.71 2.69
C TYR A 204 -12.66 15.76 3.89
N TRP A 205 -13.17 16.06 5.09
CA TRP A 205 -12.48 15.95 6.38
C TRP A 205 -13.17 15.00 7.38
N ASP A 206 -14.22 14.28 6.96
CA ASP A 206 -14.80 13.21 7.77
C ASP A 206 -13.81 12.04 7.82
N VAL A 207 -13.32 11.70 9.01
CA VAL A 207 -12.47 10.51 9.22
C VAL A 207 -13.37 9.36 9.67
N ASN A 208 -13.68 8.47 8.73
CA ASN A 208 -14.45 7.25 8.97
C ASN A 208 -13.59 6.16 9.64
N GLY A 209 -14.24 5.19 10.26
CA GLY A 209 -13.56 4.10 10.94
C GLY A 209 -14.48 2.99 11.44
N ILE A 210 -13.87 1.95 11.99
CA ILE A 210 -14.55 0.78 12.54
C ILE A 210 -14.08 0.47 13.96
N LEU A 211 -15.03 0.00 14.78
CA LEU A 211 -14.79 -0.57 16.10
C LEU A 211 -14.92 -2.09 16.00
N LEU A 212 -13.84 -2.79 16.33
CA LEU A 212 -13.71 -4.23 16.27
C LEU A 212 -13.51 -4.83 17.68
N GLN A 213 -13.94 -6.08 17.86
CA GLN A 213 -13.59 -6.89 19.02
C GLN A 213 -12.06 -6.95 19.18
N TYR A 214 -11.58 -6.59 20.38
CA TYR A 214 -10.19 -6.84 20.73
C TYR A 214 -9.95 -8.34 20.98
N ILE A 215 -8.99 -8.93 20.26
CA ILE A 215 -8.50 -10.29 20.47
C ILE A 215 -7.18 -10.22 21.25
N PRO A 216 -7.11 -10.71 22.51
CA PRO A 216 -5.85 -10.79 23.25
C PRO A 216 -5.02 -11.95 22.67
N GLY A 217 -3.87 -11.64 22.06
CA GLY A 217 -3.13 -12.65 21.30
C GLY A 217 -1.84 -12.16 20.68
N ILE A 218 -1.23 -13.05 19.88
CA ILE A 218 -0.04 -12.75 19.07
C ILE A 218 -0.36 -12.93 17.58
N ASN A 219 0.25 -12.14 16.70
CA ASN A 219 0.18 -12.39 15.26
C ASN A 219 0.87 -13.73 14.94
N LEU A 220 0.34 -14.50 13.98
CA LEU A 220 0.85 -15.83 13.59
C LEU A 220 2.32 -15.77 13.12
N ILE A 221 2.71 -14.69 12.45
CA ILE A 221 4.11 -14.40 12.08
C ILE A 221 5.06 -14.34 13.30
N ASN A 222 4.56 -14.04 14.50
CA ASN A 222 5.33 -13.96 15.74
C ASN A 222 5.36 -15.28 16.54
N LEU A 223 4.78 -16.37 16.02
CA LEU A 223 4.72 -17.67 16.70
C LEU A 223 6.10 -18.14 17.17
N ASP A 224 6.19 -18.47 18.47
CA ASP A 224 7.36 -19.01 19.13
C ASP A 224 7.01 -19.98 20.28
N SER A 225 8.03 -20.61 20.86
CA SER A 225 7.90 -21.66 21.88
C SER A 225 7.85 -21.15 23.31
N SER A 226 7.87 -19.83 23.51
CA SER A 226 7.54 -19.19 24.79
C SER A 226 6.05 -18.90 24.90
N SER A 227 5.40 -18.70 23.74
CA SER A 227 3.97 -18.41 23.61
C SER A 227 3.13 -19.68 23.51
N ILE A 228 3.49 -20.63 22.63
CA ILE A 228 2.68 -21.82 22.33
C ILE A 228 3.58 -23.07 22.17
N ASP A 229 3.15 -24.22 22.72
CA ASP A 229 3.87 -25.49 22.57
C ASP A 229 4.07 -25.87 21.09
N VAL A 230 5.30 -26.24 20.73
CA VAL A 230 5.73 -26.62 19.38
C VAL A 230 4.85 -27.73 18.76
N LYS A 231 4.22 -28.57 19.60
CA LYS A 231 3.28 -29.61 19.15
C LYS A 231 1.99 -29.06 18.54
N GLU A 232 1.55 -27.88 18.96
CA GLU A 232 0.31 -27.26 18.49
C GLU A 232 0.52 -26.48 17.17
N TRP A 233 1.76 -26.08 16.86
CA TRP A 233 2.07 -25.26 15.67
C TRP A 233 1.54 -25.83 14.34
N PRO A 234 1.63 -27.16 14.05
CA PRO A 234 1.05 -27.71 12.83
C PRO A 234 -0.48 -27.57 12.79
N ILE A 235 -1.15 -27.78 13.92
CA ILE A 235 -2.61 -27.71 14.05
C ILE A 235 -3.08 -26.26 13.92
N LEU A 236 -2.35 -25.33 14.53
CA LEU A 236 -2.60 -23.89 14.47
C LEU A 236 -2.44 -23.35 13.04
N VAL A 237 -1.35 -23.69 12.36
CA VAL A 237 -1.11 -23.26 10.97
C VAL A 237 -2.16 -23.88 10.05
N GLN A 238 -2.52 -25.16 10.23
CA GLN A 238 -3.60 -25.79 9.46
C GLN A 238 -4.93 -25.05 9.65
N ARG A 239 -5.37 -24.84 10.90
CA ARG A 239 -6.60 -24.07 11.21
C ARG A 239 -6.59 -22.65 10.61
N SER A 240 -5.42 -22.04 10.43
CA SER A 240 -5.28 -20.72 9.81
C SER A 240 -5.43 -20.79 8.29
N VAL A 241 -4.87 -21.81 7.64
CA VAL A 241 -5.02 -22.11 6.20
C VAL A 241 -6.48 -22.47 5.88
N ASP A 242 -7.09 -23.35 6.69
CA ASP A 242 -8.48 -23.77 6.55
C ASP A 242 -9.45 -22.58 6.70
N LEU A 243 -9.21 -21.70 7.67
CA LEU A 243 -10.01 -20.50 7.93
C LEU A 243 -9.90 -19.46 6.81
N VAL A 244 -8.69 -19.25 6.28
CA VAL A 244 -8.49 -18.36 5.13
C VAL A 244 -9.18 -18.92 3.88
N HIS A 245 -9.04 -20.22 3.60
CA HIS A 245 -9.83 -20.84 2.53
C HIS A 245 -11.34 -20.69 2.76
N LYS A 246 -11.81 -20.80 4.01
CA LYS A 246 -13.22 -20.59 4.34
C LYS A 246 -13.69 -19.15 4.09
N ILE A 247 -12.83 -18.15 4.23
CA ILE A 247 -13.14 -16.75 3.85
C ILE A 247 -13.30 -16.64 2.32
N ASN A 248 -12.44 -17.30 1.54
CA ASN A 248 -12.57 -17.37 0.09
C ASN A 248 -13.87 -18.08 -0.36
N GLU A 249 -14.37 -19.09 0.37
CA GLU A 249 -15.69 -19.69 0.09
C GLU A 249 -16.88 -18.73 0.36
N TYR A 250 -16.71 -17.66 1.14
CA TYR A 250 -17.74 -16.63 1.37
C TYR A 250 -17.74 -15.51 0.29
N GLY A 251 -16.94 -15.65 -0.78
CA GLY A 251 -16.86 -14.66 -1.85
C GLY A 251 -15.94 -13.47 -1.58
N VAL A 252 -15.03 -13.58 -0.60
CA VAL A 252 -14.05 -12.55 -0.23
C VAL A 252 -12.63 -13.07 -0.48
N VAL A 253 -11.86 -12.40 -1.36
CA VAL A 253 -10.43 -12.68 -1.57
C VAL A 253 -9.61 -11.52 -1.02
N MET A 254 -8.68 -11.79 -0.10
CA MET A 254 -7.81 -10.76 0.48
C MET A 254 -6.59 -10.55 -0.43
N MET A 255 -6.35 -9.30 -0.85
CA MET A 255 -5.13 -8.94 -1.59
C MET A 255 -3.90 -8.96 -0.66
N ASP A 256 -4.07 -8.54 0.60
CA ASP A 256 -3.04 -8.60 1.65
C ASP A 256 -3.22 -9.82 2.58
N CYS A 257 -3.47 -11.01 2.02
CA CYS A 257 -3.45 -12.23 2.83
C CYS A 257 -2.04 -12.48 3.36
N SER A 258 -1.85 -12.46 4.68
CA SER A 258 -0.51 -12.53 5.27
C SER A 258 -0.51 -13.07 6.69
N THR A 259 0.57 -13.76 7.08
CA THR A 259 0.76 -14.28 8.44
C THR A 259 0.82 -13.19 9.52
N ARG A 260 0.99 -11.91 9.14
CA ARG A 260 0.84 -10.77 10.07
C ARG A 260 -0.63 -10.43 10.34
N ASN A 261 -1.52 -10.69 9.39
CA ASN A 261 -2.96 -10.42 9.42
C ASN A 261 -3.78 -11.60 10.00
N VAL A 262 -3.14 -12.48 10.78
CA VAL A 262 -3.79 -13.53 11.56
C VAL A 262 -3.37 -13.40 13.01
N ILE A 263 -4.30 -13.13 13.93
CA ILE A 263 -4.07 -13.14 15.38
C ILE A 263 -4.42 -14.51 15.94
N VAL A 264 -3.56 -15.06 16.79
CA VAL A 264 -3.83 -16.26 17.59
C VAL A 264 -4.29 -15.82 18.98
N ASP A 265 -5.55 -16.12 19.31
CA ASP A 265 -6.12 -15.84 20.63
C ASP A 265 -5.39 -16.60 21.75
N GLN A 266 -5.11 -15.90 22.85
CA GLN A 266 -4.25 -16.37 23.93
C GLN A 266 -4.88 -17.47 24.81
N GLU A 267 -6.21 -17.51 24.93
CA GLU A 267 -6.90 -18.49 25.80
C GLU A 267 -7.36 -19.73 25.05
N SER A 268 -7.82 -19.57 23.80
CA SER A 268 -8.40 -20.64 22.98
C SER A 268 -7.47 -21.19 21.89
N HIS A 269 -6.35 -20.50 21.62
CA HIS A 269 -5.48 -20.74 20.45
C HIS A 269 -6.26 -20.80 19.12
N GLN A 270 -7.37 -20.07 19.02
CA GLN A 270 -8.13 -19.90 17.77
C GLN A 270 -7.46 -18.83 16.91
N PRO A 271 -7.13 -19.10 15.64
CA PRO A 271 -6.76 -18.05 14.70
C PRO A 271 -7.97 -17.16 14.36
N PHE A 272 -7.72 -15.86 14.28
CA PHE A 272 -8.63 -14.81 13.83
C PHE A 272 -7.96 -14.05 12.69
N VAL A 273 -8.57 -14.03 11.51
CA VAL A 273 -8.11 -13.24 10.37
C VAL A 273 -8.59 -11.80 10.53
N ILE A 274 -7.72 -10.84 10.22
CA ILE A 274 -7.94 -9.39 10.38
C ILE A 274 -7.53 -8.64 9.10
N ASP A 275 -7.81 -7.34 9.07
CA ASP A 275 -7.45 -6.42 8.00
C ASP A 275 -8.06 -6.75 6.62
N PHE A 276 -9.35 -6.45 6.48
CA PHE A 276 -10.08 -6.66 5.23
C PHE A 276 -10.19 -5.38 4.39
N ALA A 277 -9.32 -4.39 4.61
CA ALA A 277 -9.31 -3.11 3.87
C ALA A 277 -8.98 -3.25 2.38
N GLN A 278 -8.43 -4.39 1.96
CA GLN A 278 -7.98 -4.65 0.60
C GLN A 278 -8.44 -6.04 0.15
N CYS A 279 -9.72 -6.15 -0.22
CA CYS A 279 -10.34 -7.37 -0.72
C CYS A 279 -10.96 -7.17 -2.12
N TRP A 280 -11.05 -8.27 -2.87
CA TRP A 280 -11.99 -8.41 -4.00
C TRP A 280 -13.22 -9.19 -3.56
N PHE A 281 -14.38 -8.83 -4.11
CA PHE A 281 -15.66 -9.44 -3.80
C PHE A 281 -16.27 -10.10 -5.03
N LYS A 282 -16.79 -11.33 -4.86
CA LYS A 282 -17.38 -12.15 -5.93
C LYS A 282 -18.53 -11.47 -6.66
N ASP A 283 -19.32 -10.65 -5.97
CA ASP A 283 -20.47 -9.92 -6.51
C ASP A 283 -20.10 -8.60 -7.22
N GLU A 284 -18.83 -8.17 -7.14
CA GLU A 284 -18.29 -6.99 -7.83
C GLU A 284 -17.39 -7.34 -9.02
N MET A 285 -17.08 -8.63 -9.23
CA MET A 285 -16.33 -9.05 -10.40
C MET A 285 -17.17 -8.84 -11.66
N LYS A 286 -16.64 -8.01 -12.57
CA LYS A 286 -17.10 -7.92 -13.95
C LYS A 286 -16.34 -8.94 -14.79
N LEU A 287 -16.93 -9.38 -15.91
CA LEU A 287 -16.13 -9.90 -17.01
C LEU A 287 -15.11 -8.83 -17.42
N TRP A 288 -13.88 -9.27 -17.71
CA TRP A 288 -13.01 -8.51 -18.59
C TRP A 288 -13.48 -8.79 -20.02
N GLU A 289 -14.38 -7.94 -20.54
CA GLU A 289 -14.60 -7.85 -21.97
C GLU A 289 -13.31 -7.30 -22.60
N PRO A 290 -12.67 -8.02 -23.55
CA PRO A 290 -11.62 -7.42 -24.36
C PRO A 290 -12.22 -6.23 -25.10
N SER A 291 -11.56 -5.07 -25.04
CA SER A 291 -12.02 -3.89 -25.76
C SER A 291 -11.91 -4.15 -27.26
N ASN A 292 -13.05 -4.19 -27.95
CA ASN A 292 -13.15 -4.25 -29.42
C ASN A 292 -12.72 -2.92 -30.09
N GLU A 293 -11.54 -2.42 -29.73
CA GLU A 293 -10.79 -1.49 -30.56
C GLU A 293 -10.14 -2.32 -31.66
N GLN A 294 -10.37 -1.94 -32.93
CA GLN A 294 -10.09 -2.83 -34.06
C GLN A 294 -8.59 -2.98 -34.30
N ASP A 295 -8.18 -4.21 -34.61
CA ASP A 295 -6.79 -4.59 -34.86
C ASP A 295 -6.21 -3.84 -36.07
N ASP A 296 -5.32 -2.90 -35.82
CA ASP A 296 -4.22 -2.53 -36.72
C ASP A 296 -2.94 -3.30 -36.25
N GLU A 297 -3.07 -4.61 -36.01
CA GLU A 297 -1.95 -5.53 -35.74
C GLU A 297 -1.06 -5.71 -36.99
N ASP A 298 0.18 -5.22 -36.96
CA ASP A 298 1.30 -5.75 -37.78
C ASP A 298 2.72 -5.25 -37.37
N ASP A 299 2.89 -4.40 -36.33
CA ASP A 299 4.20 -3.76 -36.00
C ASP A 299 4.68 -3.87 -34.51
N GLU A 300 3.89 -4.35 -33.53
CA GLU A 300 4.28 -4.28 -32.09
C GLU A 300 5.09 -5.48 -31.53
N GLU A 301 5.16 -6.65 -32.19
CA GLU A 301 5.88 -7.81 -31.60
C GLU A 301 7.40 -7.55 -31.45
N GLU A 302 8.09 -6.93 -32.42
CA GLU A 302 9.54 -6.67 -32.33
C GLU A 302 9.92 -5.64 -31.24
N GLU A 303 9.09 -4.62 -30.97
CA GLU A 303 9.36 -3.68 -29.86
C GLU A 303 9.17 -4.33 -28.48
N SER A 304 8.41 -5.43 -28.37
CA SER A 304 8.21 -6.13 -27.10
C SER A 304 9.45 -6.92 -26.68
N GLU A 305 10.06 -7.68 -27.60
CA GLU A 305 11.26 -8.48 -27.32
C GLU A 305 12.48 -7.58 -27.06
N GLU A 306 12.66 -6.46 -27.79
CA GLU A 306 13.78 -5.54 -27.52
C GLU A 306 13.65 -4.87 -26.14
N LYS A 307 12.43 -4.51 -25.69
CA LYS A 307 12.22 -3.93 -24.35
C LYS A 307 12.45 -4.94 -23.23
N VAL A 308 12.03 -6.20 -23.40
CA VAL A 308 12.29 -7.26 -22.41
C VAL A 308 13.77 -7.57 -22.32
N ALA A 309 14.44 -7.81 -23.45
CA ALA A 309 15.88 -8.10 -23.48
C ALA A 309 16.71 -6.97 -22.84
N LYS A 310 16.33 -5.71 -23.06
CA LYS A 310 17.00 -4.54 -22.51
C LYS A 310 16.81 -4.38 -20.99
N ASN A 311 15.62 -4.69 -20.48
CA ASN A 311 15.37 -4.71 -19.04
C ASN A 311 16.15 -5.84 -18.35
N GLU A 312 16.21 -7.04 -18.93
CA GLU A 312 17.05 -8.13 -18.40
C GLU A 312 18.54 -7.75 -18.43
N GLU A 313 19.02 -7.15 -19.53
CA GLU A 313 20.42 -6.71 -19.63
C GLU A 313 20.77 -5.60 -18.63
N ASP A 314 19.82 -4.74 -18.25
CA ASP A 314 20.05 -3.67 -17.27
C ASP A 314 19.87 -4.14 -15.80
N GLU A 315 19.03 -5.16 -15.53
CA GLU A 315 19.02 -5.86 -14.23
C GLU A 315 20.31 -6.67 -13.98
N GLU A 316 20.88 -7.32 -15.02
CA GLU A 316 22.20 -7.96 -14.90
C GLU A 316 23.30 -6.93 -14.61
N LYS A 317 23.28 -5.75 -15.24
CA LYS A 317 24.22 -4.66 -14.95
C LYS A 317 24.04 -4.12 -13.52
N GLU A 318 22.82 -3.83 -13.07
CA GLU A 318 22.58 -3.38 -11.69
C GLU A 318 23.02 -4.42 -10.65
N THR A 319 22.84 -5.71 -10.92
CA THR A 319 23.23 -6.77 -9.97
C THR A 319 24.74 -6.98 -9.94
N GLU A 320 25.45 -6.87 -11.07
CA GLU A 320 26.91 -6.91 -11.11
C GLU A 320 27.53 -5.67 -10.44
N GLU A 321 26.97 -4.48 -10.65
CA GLU A 321 27.42 -3.23 -9.99
C GLU A 321 27.21 -3.29 -8.46
N ARG A 322 26.04 -3.76 -8.00
CA ARG A 322 25.76 -4.01 -6.57
C ARG A 322 26.67 -5.06 -5.93
N GLU A 323 27.11 -6.08 -6.69
CA GLU A 323 28.06 -7.07 -6.16
C GLU A 323 29.49 -6.50 -6.09
N ASN A 324 29.86 -5.64 -7.04
CA ASN A 324 31.16 -4.96 -7.06
C ASN A 324 31.27 -3.88 -5.97
N GLU A 325 30.22 -3.10 -5.70
CA GLU A 325 30.19 -2.17 -4.55
C GLU A 325 30.35 -2.89 -3.21
N ARG A 326 29.74 -4.08 -3.05
CA ARG A 326 29.91 -4.90 -1.84
C ARG A 326 31.35 -5.35 -1.67
N LYS A 327 31.98 -5.92 -2.71
CA LYS A 327 33.38 -6.34 -2.67
C LYS A 327 34.31 -5.16 -2.36
N ALA A 328 34.09 -4.00 -2.99
CA ALA A 328 34.88 -2.79 -2.76
C ALA A 328 34.70 -2.18 -1.35
N ASN A 329 33.58 -2.46 -0.66
CA ASN A 329 33.39 -2.04 0.72
C ASN A 329 33.91 -3.07 1.74
N GLU A 330 33.83 -4.37 1.45
CA GLU A 330 34.48 -5.41 2.26
C GLU A 330 36.01 -5.29 2.24
N GLU A 331 36.62 -4.96 1.08
CA GLU A 331 38.06 -4.67 1.00
C GLU A 331 38.46 -3.45 1.86
N LYS A 332 37.73 -2.33 1.76
CA LYS A 332 37.97 -1.14 2.60
C LYS A 332 37.82 -1.44 4.10
N GLU A 333 36.79 -2.20 4.50
CA GLU A 333 36.59 -2.56 5.91
C GLU A 333 37.65 -3.56 6.42
N SER A 334 38.45 -4.16 5.52
CA SER A 334 39.63 -4.96 5.86
C SER A 334 40.89 -4.09 5.99
N GLU A 335 41.13 -3.15 5.07
CA GLU A 335 42.25 -2.19 5.15
C GLU A 335 42.11 -1.26 6.37
N GLU A 336 40.90 -0.83 6.73
CA GLU A 336 40.66 0.02 7.91
C GLU A 336 40.80 -0.73 9.25
N LYS A 337 40.87 -2.07 9.22
CA LYS A 337 41.27 -2.91 10.37
C LYS A 337 42.77 -3.15 10.39
N GLU A 338 43.37 -3.51 9.26
CA GLU A 338 44.82 -3.72 9.13
C GLU A 338 45.66 -2.45 9.38
N THR A 339 45.06 -1.25 9.27
CA THR A 339 45.70 0.02 9.64
C THR A 339 45.56 0.32 11.13
N LYS A 340 44.41 0.06 11.76
CA LYS A 340 44.24 0.24 13.22
C LYS A 340 45.12 -0.70 14.04
N GLU A 341 45.23 -1.97 13.66
CA GLU A 341 46.11 -2.92 14.37
C GLU A 341 47.60 -2.52 14.29
N LYS A 342 48.02 -1.78 13.25
CA LYS A 342 49.39 -1.25 13.13
C LYS A 342 49.60 0.06 13.91
N GLU A 343 48.59 0.92 13.98
CA GLU A 343 48.68 2.18 14.74
C GLU A 343 48.72 2.00 16.27
N ASP A 344 48.23 0.87 16.79
CA ASP A 344 48.28 0.52 18.21
C ASP A 344 49.58 -0.24 18.60
N GLU A 345 50.28 -0.90 17.67
CA GLU A 345 51.59 -1.54 17.98
C GLU A 345 52.76 -0.54 18.08
N GLU A 346 52.73 0.61 17.38
CA GLU A 346 53.84 1.60 17.42
C GLU A 346 53.75 2.65 18.56
N LYS A 347 52.81 2.54 19.50
CA LYS A 347 52.56 3.58 20.54
C LYS A 347 53.04 3.26 21.98
N GLU A 348 53.86 2.23 22.20
CA GLU A 348 54.65 2.08 23.45
C GLU A 348 56.13 2.44 23.24
N GLY A 349 56.45 3.74 23.04
CA GLY A 349 57.83 4.18 22.77
C GLY A 349 58.16 5.66 23.07
N GLU A 350 58.87 5.87 24.19
CA GLU A 350 59.76 7.00 24.54
C GLU A 350 59.29 8.47 24.59
N GLU A 351 59.75 9.16 25.64
CA GLU A 351 59.59 10.58 25.95
C GLU A 351 60.61 11.48 25.20
N LYS A 352 60.25 12.70 24.73
CA LYS A 352 60.70 13.99 25.31
C LYS A 352 60.50 15.28 24.45
N GLU A 353 60.20 16.35 25.19
CA GLU A 353 60.68 17.76 25.14
C GLU A 353 61.05 18.49 23.82
N ASP A 354 60.39 19.66 23.66
CA ASP A 354 60.94 21.00 23.36
C ASP A 354 60.96 21.69 21.96
N GLU A 355 60.89 23.04 22.07
CA GLU A 355 61.14 24.17 21.12
C GLU A 355 60.25 24.46 19.87
N GLU A 356 59.39 25.49 20.05
CA GLU A 356 59.31 26.76 19.29
C GLU A 356 59.08 26.89 17.74
N LYS A 357 58.20 27.88 17.42
CA LYS A 357 58.24 28.90 16.33
C LYS A 357 57.64 28.66 14.92
N LYS A 358 56.59 29.48 14.68
CA LYS A 358 56.37 30.47 13.58
C LYS A 358 55.92 30.04 12.16
N ASP A 359 54.88 30.78 11.73
CA ASP A 359 54.69 31.52 10.46
C ASP A 359 55.41 31.06 9.16
N GLU A 360 54.63 30.85 8.07
CA GLU A 360 54.55 31.84 6.97
C GLU A 360 53.37 31.59 5.99
N GLU A 361 53.09 32.58 5.14
CA GLU A 361 52.08 32.52 4.05
C GLU A 361 52.67 32.02 2.72
N LYS A 362 51.85 31.40 1.85
CA LYS A 362 51.64 31.65 0.39
C LYS A 362 50.87 30.45 -0.23
N LYS A 363 49.94 30.51 -1.21
CA LYS A 363 49.46 31.50 -2.21
C LYS A 363 49.95 31.22 -3.66
N ASP A 364 48.97 31.14 -4.58
CA ASP A 364 49.00 31.08 -6.06
C ASP A 364 49.66 29.86 -6.77
N GLU A 365 48.94 29.25 -7.73
CA GLU A 365 49.32 29.29 -9.16
C GLU A 365 48.12 28.95 -10.09
N GLU A 366 48.31 28.96 -11.43
CA GLU A 366 47.24 29.11 -12.44
C GLU A 366 47.23 28.04 -13.58
N LYS A 367 46.12 28.00 -14.36
CA LYS A 367 46.02 27.59 -15.79
C LYS A 367 46.11 26.07 -16.09
N LYS A 368 45.65 25.53 -17.24
CA LYS A 368 45.19 26.17 -18.50
C LYS A 368 44.14 25.34 -19.31
N ASP A 369 43.58 25.98 -20.34
CA ASP A 369 42.60 25.52 -21.35
C ASP A 369 43.16 24.52 -22.40
N GLU A 370 42.27 23.79 -23.10
CA GLU A 370 42.37 23.62 -24.57
C GLU A 370 41.01 23.29 -25.27
N GLU A 371 40.97 23.26 -26.62
CA GLU A 371 39.78 23.26 -27.49
C GLU A 371 39.84 22.14 -28.58
N LYS A 372 38.82 21.76 -29.39
CA LYS A 372 37.42 22.21 -29.65
C LYS A 372 36.56 20.97 -30.09
N LYS A 373 35.61 20.90 -31.06
CA LYS A 373 35.11 21.73 -32.19
C LYS A 373 33.71 21.24 -32.64
N ASP A 374 32.82 22.16 -33.05
CA ASP A 374 31.47 21.88 -33.61
C ASP A 374 31.47 21.42 -35.08
N GLU A 375 30.35 20.89 -35.59
CA GLU A 375 29.89 21.20 -36.96
C GLU A 375 28.34 21.11 -37.07
N GLU A 376 27.71 21.90 -37.94
CA GLU A 376 26.25 22.13 -37.97
C GLU A 376 25.55 21.56 -39.22
N LYS A 377 24.30 21.09 -39.01
CA LYS A 377 23.06 21.27 -39.84
C LYS A 377 23.09 21.00 -41.35
N LYS A 378 22.04 20.32 -41.83
CA LYS A 378 20.92 20.99 -42.53
C LYS A 378 19.71 20.12 -42.87
N ASP A 379 18.55 20.76 -42.87
CA ASP A 379 17.27 20.28 -43.39
C ASP A 379 17.12 20.51 -44.91
N GLU A 380 16.30 19.71 -45.59
CA GLU A 380 15.49 20.17 -46.74
C GLU A 380 14.22 19.29 -46.89
N GLU A 381 13.20 19.77 -47.62
CA GLU A 381 11.79 19.34 -47.48
C GLU A 381 11.10 19.12 -48.85
N LYS A 382 9.99 18.35 -48.87
CA LYS A 382 9.06 18.02 -49.99
C LYS A 382 9.54 16.84 -50.87
N LYS A 383 8.67 16.09 -51.58
CA LYS A 383 7.36 16.45 -52.18
C LYS A 383 6.52 15.21 -52.57
N ASP A 384 5.22 15.39 -52.80
CA ASP A 384 4.26 14.37 -53.26
C ASP A 384 4.44 13.94 -54.73
N GLU A 385 4.04 12.70 -55.07
CA GLU A 385 3.45 12.37 -56.38
C GLU A 385 2.58 11.10 -56.33
N GLU A 386 1.32 11.14 -56.80
CA GLU A 386 0.46 9.93 -56.93
C GLU A 386 0.78 9.15 -58.21
N LYS A 387 0.61 7.80 -58.21
CA LYS A 387 -0.41 7.12 -59.06
C LYS A 387 -0.52 5.59 -58.98
N LYS A 388 -1.79 5.16 -59.03
CA LYS A 388 -2.41 4.07 -59.84
C LYS A 388 -2.47 2.62 -59.33
N ASP A 389 -3.70 2.10 -59.49
CA ASP A 389 -4.07 0.69 -59.58
C ASP A 389 -3.42 -0.04 -60.76
N GLU A 390 -3.12 -1.32 -60.56
CA GLU A 390 -3.63 -2.41 -61.41
C GLU A 390 -4.14 -3.54 -60.49
N GLY A 391 -5.26 -4.19 -60.82
CA GLY A 391 -5.95 -5.12 -59.92
C GLY A 391 -6.24 -6.51 -60.51
N LYS A 392 -7.07 -7.27 -59.78
CA LYS A 392 -7.32 -8.73 -59.84
C LYS A 392 -6.36 -9.53 -58.92
N LYS A 393 -6.82 -10.59 -58.25
CA LYS A 393 -7.86 -11.52 -58.71
C LYS A 393 -8.59 -12.21 -57.55
N ASP A 394 -9.86 -12.53 -57.77
CA ASP A 394 -10.72 -13.25 -56.85
C ASP A 394 -10.33 -14.75 -56.77
N GLU A 395 -10.28 -15.32 -55.56
CA GLU A 395 -10.54 -16.74 -55.33
C GLU A 395 -11.49 -16.89 -54.12
N GLU A 396 -12.62 -17.56 -54.34
CA GLU A 396 -13.65 -17.79 -53.32
C GLU A 396 -13.15 -18.77 -52.24
N LYS A 397 -13.11 -18.32 -50.99
CA LYS A 397 -13.09 -19.22 -49.83
C LYS A 397 -14.28 -18.91 -48.93
N LYS A 398 -15.34 -19.68 -49.17
CA LYS A 398 -16.50 -19.94 -48.31
C LYS A 398 -16.53 -19.22 -46.96
N ASP A 399 -17.63 -18.54 -46.74
CA ASP A 399 -18.22 -18.41 -45.41
C ASP A 399 -18.50 -19.83 -44.87
N GLU A 400 -17.75 -20.24 -43.85
CA GLU A 400 -18.24 -21.21 -42.88
C GLU A 400 -18.57 -20.39 -41.64
N GLU A 401 -19.88 -20.17 -41.42
CA GLU A 401 -20.42 -19.48 -40.26
C GLU A 401 -19.91 -20.20 -39.00
N LYS A 402 -18.90 -19.63 -38.35
CA LYS A 402 -18.75 -19.85 -36.92
C LYS A 402 -19.98 -19.21 -36.30
N GLU A 403 -20.84 -20.04 -35.74
CA GLU A 403 -21.74 -19.57 -34.69
C GLU A 403 -20.83 -19.04 -33.59
N ASP A 404 -20.88 -17.72 -33.34
CA ASP A 404 -20.22 -17.12 -32.20
C ASP A 404 -20.91 -17.68 -30.95
N GLU A 405 -20.33 -18.74 -30.40
CA GLU A 405 -20.74 -19.34 -29.15
C GLU A 405 -20.38 -18.34 -28.06
N ASP A 406 -21.35 -17.45 -27.76
CA ASP A 406 -21.31 -16.43 -26.71
C ASP A 406 -20.85 -17.08 -25.41
N SER A 407 -19.53 -17.08 -25.19
CA SER A 407 -18.92 -17.68 -24.01
C SER A 407 -19.17 -16.77 -22.81
N GLU A 408 -20.37 -16.92 -22.24
CA GLU A 408 -20.80 -16.36 -20.97
C GLU A 408 -19.82 -16.85 -19.89
N ILE A 409 -18.72 -16.10 -19.71
CA ILE A 409 -17.63 -16.46 -18.80
C ILE A 409 -18.24 -16.58 -17.41
N ASP A 410 -18.17 -17.79 -16.83
CA ASP A 410 -18.75 -18.02 -15.52
C ASP A 410 -18.03 -17.14 -14.49
N LEU A 411 -18.79 -16.22 -13.86
CA LEU A 411 -18.29 -15.36 -12.79
C LEU A 411 -17.80 -16.19 -11.59
N GLU A 412 -18.27 -17.43 -11.44
CA GLU A 412 -17.69 -18.41 -10.52
C GLU A 412 -16.23 -18.75 -10.91
N ASP A 413 -15.94 -19.00 -12.19
CA ASP A 413 -14.62 -19.45 -12.63
C ASP A 413 -13.59 -18.31 -12.67
N GLU A 414 -13.98 -17.08 -12.99
CA GLU A 414 -13.13 -15.89 -12.79
C GLU A 414 -12.88 -15.63 -11.30
N TYR A 415 -13.90 -15.80 -10.44
CA TYR A 415 -13.70 -15.70 -8.99
C TYR A 415 -12.69 -16.74 -8.48
N TRP A 416 -12.83 -18.01 -8.87
CA TRP A 416 -11.86 -19.04 -8.49
C TRP A 416 -10.50 -18.85 -9.20
N TYR A 417 -10.44 -18.19 -10.36
CA TYR A 417 -9.17 -17.76 -10.96
C TYR A 417 -8.45 -16.75 -10.06
N ARG A 418 -9.17 -15.75 -9.52
CA ARG A 418 -8.61 -14.79 -8.54
C ARG A 418 -8.23 -15.44 -7.21
N VAL A 419 -8.99 -16.44 -6.74
CA VAL A 419 -8.59 -17.27 -5.59
C VAL A 419 -7.30 -18.02 -5.86
N ARG A 420 -7.14 -18.61 -7.06
CA ARG A 420 -5.93 -19.34 -7.48
C ARG A 420 -4.72 -18.43 -7.64
N SER A 421 -4.88 -17.26 -8.25
CA SER A 421 -3.75 -16.33 -8.52
C SER A 421 -3.23 -15.63 -7.27
N THR A 422 -4.07 -15.45 -6.25
CA THR A 422 -3.69 -14.83 -4.97
C THR A 422 -3.23 -15.84 -3.90
N ASP A 423 -3.47 -17.15 -4.11
CA ASP A 423 -3.21 -18.28 -3.20
C ASP A 423 -3.22 -17.89 -1.71
N ASN A 424 -4.35 -17.31 -1.26
CA ASN A 424 -4.52 -16.89 0.13
C ASN A 424 -4.21 -18.01 1.15
N PRO A 425 -4.59 -19.29 0.92
CA PRO A 425 -4.16 -20.40 1.79
C PRO A 425 -2.63 -20.63 1.77
N GLY A 426 -1.98 -20.53 0.62
CA GLY A 426 -0.53 -20.60 0.45
C GLY A 426 0.23 -19.47 1.16
N ALA A 427 -0.27 -18.24 1.08
CA ALA A 427 0.29 -17.06 1.74
C ALA A 427 0.39 -17.21 3.28
N ILE A 428 -0.46 -18.05 3.88
CA ILE A 428 -0.31 -18.50 5.27
C ILE A 428 0.58 -19.74 5.36
N GLY A 429 0.20 -20.82 4.68
CA GLY A 429 0.75 -22.16 4.91
C GLY A 429 2.19 -22.32 4.43
N TYR A 430 2.56 -21.80 3.26
CA TYR A 430 3.92 -21.87 2.74
C TYR A 430 4.87 -20.96 3.51
N VAL A 431 4.42 -19.74 3.86
CA VAL A 431 5.20 -18.79 4.66
C VAL A 431 5.51 -19.40 6.04
N MET A 432 4.50 -19.87 6.78
CA MET A 432 4.74 -20.48 8.10
C MET A 432 5.57 -21.76 8.01
N ARG A 433 5.32 -22.65 7.04
CA ARG A 433 6.12 -23.87 6.83
C ARG A 433 7.61 -23.55 6.61
N THR A 434 7.89 -22.53 5.82
CA THR A 434 9.25 -22.12 5.48
C THR A 434 9.92 -21.41 6.66
N ARG A 435 9.21 -20.47 7.30
CA ARG A 435 9.68 -19.71 8.47
C ARG A 435 10.03 -20.63 9.64
N LEU A 436 9.10 -21.50 10.06
CA LEU A 436 9.31 -22.38 11.21
C LEU A 436 10.44 -23.40 10.97
N GLN A 437 10.62 -23.86 9.73
CA GLN A 437 11.75 -24.70 9.35
C GLN A 437 13.09 -23.93 9.39
N ARG A 438 13.14 -22.68 8.90
CA ARG A 438 14.35 -21.84 8.81
C ARG A 438 14.78 -21.29 10.17
N GLU A 439 13.86 -20.68 10.92
CA GLU A 439 14.17 -19.97 12.17
C GLU A 439 14.16 -20.85 13.41
N LYS A 440 13.31 -21.89 13.44
CA LYS A 440 13.05 -22.71 14.64
C LYS A 440 13.47 -24.17 14.46
N GLY A 441 13.87 -24.58 13.25
CA GLY A 441 14.21 -25.97 12.91
C GLY A 441 13.00 -26.93 12.84
N VAL A 442 11.77 -26.42 12.95
CA VAL A 442 10.55 -27.24 13.10
C VAL A 442 9.92 -27.49 11.75
N LYS A 443 9.95 -28.75 11.29
CA LYS A 443 9.31 -29.18 10.05
C LYS A 443 7.84 -29.53 10.27
N ILE A 444 6.94 -28.58 10.01
CA ILE A 444 5.50 -28.85 9.97
C ILE A 444 5.08 -29.49 8.63
N LYS A 445 3.95 -30.19 8.65
CA LYS A 445 3.17 -30.52 7.45
C LYS A 445 1.93 -29.64 7.43
N VAL A 446 1.57 -29.16 6.25
CA VAL A 446 0.35 -28.42 5.97
C VAL A 446 -0.31 -29.10 4.78
N GLN A 447 -1.62 -29.34 4.87
CA GLN A 447 -2.47 -29.72 3.76
C GLN A 447 -3.06 -28.43 3.19
N PHE A 448 -3.05 -28.30 1.88
CA PHE A 448 -3.69 -27.18 1.20
C PHE A 448 -5.04 -27.66 0.64
N PRO A 449 -6.07 -26.81 0.59
CA PRO A 449 -7.30 -27.12 -0.13
C PRO A 449 -6.98 -27.33 -1.61
N ASP A 450 -7.80 -28.13 -2.29
CA ASP A 450 -7.70 -28.21 -3.75
C ASP A 450 -8.43 -27.00 -4.36
N ILE A 451 -7.65 -26.00 -4.78
CA ILE A 451 -8.13 -24.78 -5.42
C ILE A 451 -8.47 -24.97 -6.92
N TYR A 452 -8.40 -26.21 -7.43
CA TYR A 452 -8.78 -26.59 -8.78
C TYR A 452 -10.05 -27.45 -8.84
N GLU A 453 -10.44 -28.14 -7.76
CA GLU A 453 -11.77 -28.75 -7.63
C GLU A 453 -12.81 -27.68 -7.22
N ARG A 454 -13.78 -27.38 -8.11
CA ARG A 454 -14.92 -26.50 -7.79
C ARG A 454 -15.68 -27.07 -6.58
N PRO A 455 -16.02 -26.25 -5.55
CA PRO A 455 -16.86 -26.72 -4.45
C PRO A 455 -18.17 -27.33 -4.95
N LEU A 456 -18.53 -28.51 -4.45
CA LEU A 456 -19.78 -29.18 -4.83
C LEU A 456 -20.96 -28.52 -4.11
N GLU A 457 -22.00 -28.18 -4.89
CA GLU A 457 -23.27 -27.55 -4.46
C GLU A 457 -24.10 -28.40 -3.47
#